data_AF-A0A7J6PY84-F1
#
_entry.id   AF-A0A7J6PY84-F1
#
_cell.length_a   1.000
_cell.length_b   1.000
_cell.length_c   1.000
_cell.angle_alpha   90.00
_cell.angle_beta   90.00
_cell.angle_gamma   90.00
#
_symmetry.space_group_name_H-M   'P 1'
#
loop_
_entity.id
_entity.type
_entity.pdbx_description
1 polymer ?
#
loop_
_entity_poly.entity_id
_entity_poly.type
_entity_poly.pdbx_seq_one_letter_code
_entity_poly.pdbx_strand_id
1 'polypeptide(L)'
;DKYLARLRGIYQNNLKKADVDLIRSAGRIVKSESDNDKVTVQLDDGKKVTASHVLIACGGQPEVPEIEGKEFTIDSDGFFELEKLPKSVVVAGAGYIAVELAGIFNAFGVDTTLTVRRHKALRSFDEDISDELMVQMQKSG
;
A
#
# COMPACT_ATOMS: atom_id res chain seq x y z
N ASP A 1 7.18 -9.30 -15.77
CA ASP A 1 7.23 -7.93 -15.22
C ASP A 1 8.23 -7.01 -15.96
N LYS A 2 7.91 -6.58 -17.20
CA LYS A 2 8.74 -5.63 -17.97
C LYS A 2 8.29 -4.17 -17.79
N TYR A 3 7.03 -3.98 -17.44
CA TYR A 3 6.42 -2.66 -17.30
C TYR A 3 6.90 -1.95 -16.03
N LEU A 4 6.90 -2.61 -14.86
CA LEU A 4 7.39 -2.01 -13.62
C LEU A 4 8.90 -1.74 -13.69
N ALA A 5 9.67 -2.64 -14.30
CA ALA A 5 11.09 -2.42 -14.57
C ALA A 5 11.34 -1.15 -15.40
N ARG A 6 10.53 -0.93 -16.44
CA ARG A 6 10.59 0.31 -17.25
C ARG A 6 10.29 1.55 -16.42
N LEU A 7 9.22 1.53 -15.62
CA LEU A 7 8.87 2.67 -14.75
C LEU A 7 9.97 2.98 -13.73
N ARG A 8 10.51 1.96 -13.07
CA ARG A 8 11.64 2.10 -12.13
C ARG A 8 12.86 2.73 -12.82
N GLY A 9 13.15 2.34 -14.07
CA GLY A 9 14.23 2.92 -14.86
C GLY A 9 14.02 4.40 -15.19
N ILE A 10 12.79 4.79 -15.53
CA ILE A 10 12.44 6.20 -15.78
C ILE A 10 12.71 7.06 -14.54
N TYR A 11 12.26 6.63 -13.35
CA TYR A 11 12.49 7.38 -12.11
C TYR A 11 13.97 7.48 -11.75
N GLN A 12 14.74 6.39 -11.88
CA GLN A 12 16.18 6.41 -11.61
C GLN A 12 16.92 7.37 -12.55
N ASN A 13 16.55 7.40 -13.82
CA ASN A 13 17.13 8.32 -14.79
C ASN A 13 16.80 9.78 -14.46
N ASN A 14 15.59 10.06 -13.98
CA ASN A 14 15.19 11.41 -13.59
C ASN A 14 15.96 11.90 -12.36
N LEU A 15 16.15 11.04 -11.34
CA LEU A 15 16.97 11.36 -10.18
C LEU A 15 18.42 11.68 -10.58
N LYS A 16 19.00 10.87 -11.46
CA LYS A 16 20.36 11.10 -11.98
C LYS A 16 20.49 12.42 -12.75
N LYS A 17 19.50 12.76 -13.57
CA LYS A 17 19.47 14.05 -14.31
C LYS A 17 19.36 15.27 -13.38
N ALA A 18 18.78 15.08 -12.20
CA ALA A 18 18.66 16.10 -11.17
C ALA A 18 19.84 16.10 -10.17
N ASP A 19 20.92 15.35 -10.46
CA ASP A 19 22.10 15.23 -9.60
C ASP A 19 21.77 14.74 -8.17
N VAL A 20 20.77 13.85 -8.05
CA VAL A 20 20.35 13.27 -6.77
C VAL A 20 21.09 11.95 -6.52
N ASP A 21 21.80 11.88 -5.39
CA ASP A 21 22.40 10.65 -4.89
C ASP A 21 21.33 9.67 -4.37
N LEU A 22 21.13 8.56 -5.10
CA LEU A 22 20.23 7.50 -4.68
C LEU A 22 20.96 6.47 -3.81
N ILE A 23 20.70 6.51 -2.50
CA ILE A 23 21.16 5.52 -1.54
C ILE A 23 20.08 4.46 -1.33
N ARG A 24 20.37 3.20 -1.68
CA ARG A 24 19.43 2.06 -1.50
C ARG A 24 19.63 1.38 -0.16
N SER A 25 19.13 2.01 0.90
CA SER A 25 19.12 1.45 2.26
C SER A 25 17.98 2.09 3.05
N ALA A 26 17.44 1.40 4.05
CA ALA A 26 16.58 2.04 5.02
C ALA A 26 17.41 3.03 5.87
N GLY A 27 16.75 4.10 6.30
CA GLY A 27 17.37 5.15 7.09
C GLY A 27 16.63 5.33 8.41
N ARG A 28 17.36 5.46 9.51
CA ARG A 28 16.84 5.84 10.83
C ARG A 28 17.45 7.15 11.27
N ILE A 29 16.61 8.12 11.63
CA ILE A 29 17.10 9.35 12.29
C ILE A 29 17.63 8.95 13.66
N VAL A 30 18.93 9.16 13.90
CA VAL A 30 19.60 8.83 15.17
C VAL A 30 19.98 10.06 15.98
N LYS A 31 19.96 11.23 15.34
CA LYS A 31 20.31 12.50 15.97
C LYS A 31 19.60 13.65 15.25
N SER A 32 19.01 14.53 16.04
CA SER A 32 18.43 15.80 15.61
C SER A 32 18.73 16.83 16.70
N GLU A 33 19.79 17.61 16.54
CA GLU A 33 20.19 18.64 17.52
C GLU A 33 19.78 20.02 17.02
N SER A 34 19.19 20.82 17.91
CA SER A 34 18.85 22.23 17.67
C SER A 34 20.09 23.12 17.55
N ASP A 35 21.25 22.70 18.09
CA ASP A 35 22.46 23.54 18.19
C ASP A 35 23.36 23.52 16.95
N ASN A 36 23.12 22.62 15.98
CA ASN A 36 23.98 22.47 14.79
C ASN A 36 23.20 22.41 13.46
N ASP A 37 21.89 22.65 13.47
CA ASP A 37 20.98 22.62 12.30
C ASP A 37 21.21 21.42 11.38
N LYS A 38 21.49 20.25 11.97
CA LYS A 38 21.85 19.03 11.24
C LYS A 38 21.15 17.82 11.81
N VAL A 39 20.54 17.05 10.93
CA VAL A 39 19.93 15.76 11.22
C VAL A 39 20.85 14.67 10.71
N THR A 40 21.12 13.66 11.54
CA THR A 40 21.91 12.49 11.15
C THR A 40 21.00 11.28 10.97
N VAL A 41 21.07 10.70 9.77
CA VAL A 41 20.41 9.45 9.40
C VAL A 41 21.45 8.35 9.37
N GLN A 42 21.20 7.26 10.09
CA GLN A 42 21.97 6.04 10.02
C GLN A 42 21.34 5.09 9.00
N LEU A 43 22.15 4.57 8.11
CA LEU A 43 21.78 3.54 7.13
C LEU A 43 21.93 2.14 7.73
N ASP A 44 21.37 1.12 7.08
CA ASP A 44 21.43 -0.27 7.56
C ASP A 44 22.87 -0.82 7.63
N ASP A 45 23.76 -0.34 6.76
CA ASP A 45 25.18 -0.70 6.76
C ASP A 45 25.99 0.04 7.85
N GLY A 46 25.30 0.81 8.70
CA GLY A 46 25.88 1.59 9.80
C GLY A 46 26.46 2.93 9.38
N LYS A 47 26.57 3.25 8.08
CA LYS A 47 27.03 4.57 7.62
C LYS A 47 26.07 5.66 8.07
N LYS A 48 26.61 6.86 8.26
CA LYS A 48 25.87 8.04 8.69
C LYS A 48 25.87 9.09 7.59
N VAL A 49 24.70 9.58 7.26
CA VAL A 49 24.49 10.72 6.36
C VAL A 49 23.95 11.87 7.19
N THR A 50 24.46 13.08 6.95
CA THR A 50 24.03 14.28 7.66
C THR A 50 23.50 15.30 6.67
N ALA A 51 22.37 15.92 6.99
CA ALA A 51 21.73 16.94 6.16
C ALA A 51 21.18 18.07 7.01
N SER A 52 21.11 19.27 6.44
CA SER A 52 20.49 20.43 7.11
C SER A 52 18.96 20.37 7.12
N HIS A 53 18.37 19.70 6.12
CA HIS A 53 16.94 19.49 6.02
C HIS A 53 16.65 18.02 5.71
N VAL A 54 15.60 17.48 6.34
CA VAL A 54 15.16 16.10 6.13
C VAL A 54 13.67 16.08 5.87
N LEU A 55 13.27 15.43 4.78
CA LEU A 55 11.88 15.13 4.47
C LEU A 55 11.60 13.67 4.81
N ILE A 56 10.59 13.43 5.65
CA ILE A 56 10.10 12.08 5.94
C ILE A 56 8.98 11.77 4.94
N ALA A 57 9.28 10.88 3.99
CA ALA A 57 8.35 10.47 2.92
C ALA A 57 8.26 8.93 2.84
N CYS A 58 8.15 8.26 3.99
CA CYS A 58 8.21 6.78 4.08
C CYS A 58 6.93 6.05 3.64
N GLY A 59 5.84 6.76 3.34
CA GLY A 59 4.56 6.15 3.01
C GLY A 59 3.88 5.48 4.21
N GLY A 60 3.04 4.48 3.94
CA GLY A 60 2.38 3.65 4.93
C GLY A 60 2.45 2.17 4.54
N GLN A 61 2.00 1.30 5.42
CA GLN A 61 1.95 -0.16 5.20
C GLN A 61 0.58 -0.70 5.61
N PRO A 62 0.11 -1.81 5.03
CA PRO A 62 -1.13 -2.47 5.46
C PRO A 62 -1.09 -2.83 6.94
N GLU A 63 -2.24 -2.72 7.61
CA GLU A 63 -2.43 -3.18 8.98
C GLU A 63 -3.32 -4.41 8.96
N VAL A 64 -2.79 -5.53 9.48
CA VAL A 64 -3.56 -6.76 9.65
C VAL A 64 -4.07 -6.82 11.09
N PRO A 65 -5.40 -6.93 11.32
CA PRO A 65 -5.95 -7.00 12.67
C PRO A 65 -5.35 -8.14 13.51
N GLU A 66 -5.19 -7.90 14.81
CA GLU A 66 -4.76 -8.92 15.77
C GLU A 66 -5.91 -9.90 16.04
N ILE A 67 -5.99 -10.95 15.23
CA ILE A 67 -6.96 -12.04 15.31
C ILE A 67 -6.27 -13.40 15.18
N GLU A 68 -6.90 -14.45 15.70
CA GLU A 68 -6.44 -15.82 15.48
C GLU A 68 -6.45 -16.16 13.99
N GLY A 69 -5.36 -16.74 13.49
CA GLY A 69 -5.21 -17.12 12.08
C GLY A 69 -4.87 -15.96 11.13
N LYS A 70 -4.51 -14.78 11.64
CA LYS A 70 -4.08 -13.63 10.80
C LYS A 70 -2.92 -13.98 9.86
N GLU A 71 -2.07 -14.91 10.25
CA GLU A 71 -0.93 -15.42 9.47
C GLU A 71 -1.34 -16.18 8.20
N PHE A 72 -2.60 -16.60 8.08
CA PHE A 72 -3.16 -17.23 6.88
C PHE A 72 -3.80 -16.22 5.93
N THR A 73 -3.81 -14.94 6.28
CA THR A 73 -4.34 -13.87 5.44
C THR A 73 -3.25 -13.26 4.57
N ILE A 74 -3.67 -12.61 3.49
CA ILE A 74 -2.81 -11.75 2.66
C ILE A 74 -3.40 -10.35 2.63
N ASP A 75 -2.57 -9.35 2.38
CA ASP A 75 -2.96 -7.97 2.19
C ASP A 75 -2.96 -7.58 0.70
N SER A 76 -3.00 -6.28 0.41
CA SER A 76 -2.93 -5.77 -0.96
C SER A 76 -1.61 -6.08 -1.67
N ASP A 77 -0.50 -6.23 -0.93
CA ASP A 77 0.78 -6.59 -1.53
C ASP A 77 0.74 -8.06 -1.95
N GLY A 78 0.28 -8.94 -1.04
CA GLY A 78 0.10 -10.37 -1.33
C GLY A 78 -0.89 -10.64 -2.47
N PHE A 79 -1.91 -9.80 -2.66
CA PHE A 79 -2.81 -9.87 -3.82
C PHE A 79 -2.05 -9.81 -5.15
N PHE A 80 -1.09 -8.90 -5.30
CA PHE A 80 -0.31 -8.75 -6.53
C PHE A 80 0.75 -9.85 -6.72
N GLU A 81 1.04 -10.62 -5.67
CA GLU A 81 1.96 -11.76 -5.70
C GLU A 81 1.27 -13.10 -6.03
N LEU A 82 -0.07 -13.13 -6.09
CA LEU A 82 -0.82 -14.33 -6.42
C LEU A 82 -0.44 -14.88 -7.81
N GLU A 83 0.14 -16.08 -7.83
CA GLU A 83 0.48 -16.77 -9.08
C GLU A 83 -0.72 -17.44 -9.75
N LYS A 84 -1.79 -17.70 -8.98
CA LYS A 84 -3.01 -18.38 -9.44
C LYS A 84 -4.24 -17.72 -8.83
N LEU A 85 -5.32 -17.66 -9.61
CA LEU A 85 -6.61 -17.22 -9.10
C LEU A 85 -7.16 -18.25 -8.11
N PRO A 86 -7.59 -17.84 -6.90
CA PRO A 86 -8.28 -18.72 -5.98
C PRO A 86 -9.67 -19.08 -6.53
N LYS A 87 -10.27 -20.16 -6.01
CA LYS A 87 -11.66 -20.51 -6.37
C LYS A 87 -12.67 -19.58 -5.71
N SER A 88 -12.38 -19.17 -4.48
CA SER A 88 -13.17 -18.23 -3.70
C SER A 88 -12.28 -17.37 -2.81
N VAL A 89 -12.76 -16.18 -2.44
CA VAL A 89 -12.02 -15.22 -1.61
C VAL A 89 -12.97 -14.48 -0.68
N VAL A 90 -12.50 -14.20 0.54
CA VAL A 90 -13.12 -13.24 1.44
C VAL A 90 -12.22 -12.01 1.52
N VAL A 91 -12.74 -10.86 1.12
CA VAL A 91 -12.07 -9.56 1.29
C VAL A 91 -12.63 -8.91 2.55
N ALA A 92 -11.78 -8.73 3.56
CA ALA A 92 -12.17 -8.11 4.82
C ALA A 92 -11.84 -6.62 4.84
N GLY A 93 -12.86 -5.78 4.66
CA GLY A 93 -12.67 -4.34 4.62
C GLY A 93 -13.84 -3.59 3.99
N ALA A 94 -13.89 -2.28 4.22
CA ALA A 94 -14.94 -1.39 3.70
C ALA A 94 -14.36 -0.13 3.04
N GLY A 95 -13.04 -0.05 2.87
CA GLY A 95 -12.37 1.04 2.17
C GLY A 95 -12.28 0.80 0.67
N TYR A 96 -11.75 1.77 -0.06
CA TYR A 96 -11.63 1.70 -1.51
C TYR A 96 -10.79 0.50 -1.98
N ILE A 97 -9.66 0.20 -1.32
CA ILE A 97 -8.82 -0.96 -1.65
C ILE A 97 -9.64 -2.26 -1.59
N ALA A 98 -10.44 -2.45 -0.53
CA ALA A 98 -11.26 -3.65 -0.38
C ALA A 98 -12.32 -3.77 -1.49
N VAL A 99 -12.99 -2.66 -1.82
CA VAL A 99 -13.99 -2.61 -2.91
C VAL A 99 -13.34 -2.88 -4.27
N GLU A 100 -12.20 -2.26 -4.57
CA GLU A 100 -11.48 -2.43 -5.83
C GLU A 100 -11.01 -3.87 -6.02
N LEU A 101 -10.37 -4.46 -5.00
CA LEU A 101 -9.88 -5.84 -5.07
C LEU A 101 -11.03 -6.86 -5.17
N ALA A 102 -12.12 -6.65 -4.43
CA ALA A 102 -13.31 -7.49 -4.56
C ALA A 102 -13.89 -7.42 -5.99
N GLY A 103 -13.99 -6.23 -6.56
CA GLY A 103 -14.43 -6.06 -7.95
C GLY A 103 -13.51 -6.75 -8.96
N ILE A 104 -12.18 -6.68 -8.76
CA ILE A 104 -11.20 -7.35 -9.62
C ILE A 104 -11.34 -8.88 -9.53
N PHE A 105 -11.45 -9.43 -8.33
CA PHE A 105 -11.64 -10.88 -8.15
C PHE A 105 -12.94 -11.36 -8.79
N ASN A 106 -14.05 -10.66 -8.56
CA ASN A 106 -15.34 -10.99 -9.16
C ASN A 106 -15.29 -10.92 -10.70
N ALA A 107 -14.64 -9.91 -11.27
CA ALA A 107 -14.45 -9.77 -12.71
C ALA A 107 -13.63 -10.92 -13.33
N PHE A 108 -12.73 -11.53 -12.55
CA PHE A 108 -11.99 -12.74 -12.96
C PHE A 108 -12.76 -14.05 -12.69
N GLY A 109 -14.01 -13.99 -12.22
CA GLY A 109 -14.86 -15.15 -11.97
C GLY A 109 -14.57 -15.87 -10.66
N VAL A 110 -13.87 -15.23 -9.73
CA VAL A 110 -13.64 -15.77 -8.38
C VAL A 110 -14.90 -15.55 -7.54
N ASP A 111 -15.35 -16.58 -6.83
CA ASP A 111 -16.45 -16.47 -5.87
C ASP A 111 -16.03 -15.55 -4.70
N THR A 112 -16.51 -14.31 -4.75
CA THR A 112 -15.96 -13.20 -3.97
C THR A 112 -16.95 -12.74 -2.91
N THR A 113 -16.53 -12.72 -1.66
CA THR A 113 -17.30 -12.16 -0.55
C THR A 113 -16.60 -10.93 0.01
N LEU A 114 -17.24 -9.76 -0.07
CA LEU A 114 -16.78 -8.55 0.63
C LEU A 114 -17.45 -8.48 2.01
N THR A 115 -16.66 -8.45 3.08
CA THR A 115 -17.18 -8.32 4.45
C THR A 115 -17.00 -6.90 4.97
N VAL A 116 -18.12 -6.29 5.37
CA VAL A 116 -18.17 -4.94 5.93
C VAL A 116 -18.56 -4.98 7.41
N ARG A 117 -17.83 -4.27 8.27
CA ARG A 117 -18.09 -4.25 9.72
C ARG A 117 -19.37 -3.49 10.11
N ARG A 118 -19.84 -2.59 9.26
CA ARG A 118 -21.02 -1.72 9.50
C ARG A 118 -22.02 -1.89 8.35
N HIS A 119 -22.83 -0.87 8.09
CA HIS A 119 -23.95 -0.94 7.16
C HIS A 119 -23.56 -0.86 5.67
N LYS A 120 -22.46 -0.19 5.31
CA LYS A 120 -22.01 -0.06 3.91
C LYS A 120 -20.50 0.10 3.75
N ALA A 121 -20.00 -0.25 2.55
CA ALA A 121 -18.66 0.08 2.08
C ALA A 121 -18.55 1.57 1.76
N LEU A 122 -17.34 2.13 1.75
CA LEU A 122 -17.07 3.55 1.46
C LEU A 122 -17.85 4.53 2.34
N ARG A 123 -18.05 4.22 3.61
CA ARG A 123 -18.89 5.04 4.53
C ARG A 123 -18.50 6.53 4.61
N SER A 124 -17.25 6.88 4.33
CA SER A 124 -16.77 8.28 4.35
C SER A 124 -17.04 9.04 3.04
N PHE A 125 -17.58 8.37 2.02
CA PHE A 125 -17.93 8.94 0.73
C PHE A 125 -19.36 9.46 0.76
N ASP A 126 -19.74 10.13 -0.34
CA ASP A 126 -21.12 10.53 -0.59
C ASP A 126 -22.09 9.35 -0.43
N GLU A 127 -23.21 9.62 0.22
CA GLU A 127 -24.18 8.60 0.61
C GLU A 127 -24.81 7.91 -0.59
N ASP A 128 -25.20 8.67 -1.61
CA ASP A 128 -25.86 8.13 -2.81
C ASP A 128 -24.89 7.24 -3.60
N ILE A 129 -23.62 7.64 -3.69
CA ILE A 129 -22.58 6.85 -4.35
C ILE A 129 -22.33 5.54 -3.61
N SER A 130 -22.20 5.62 -2.28
CA SER A 130 -21.95 4.45 -1.44
C SER A 130 -23.12 3.46 -1.48
N ASP A 131 -24.36 3.96 -1.49
CA ASP A 131 -25.56 3.12 -1.54
C ASP A 131 -25.73 2.46 -2.92
N GLU A 132 -25.56 3.22 -4.01
CA GLU A 132 -25.64 2.68 -5.36
C GLU A 132 -24.52 1.66 -5.62
N LEU A 133 -23.31 1.90 -5.10
CA LEU A 133 -22.22 0.93 -5.15
C LEU A 133 -22.63 -0.39 -4.50
N MET A 134 -23.20 -0.37 -3.30
CA MET A 134 -23.64 -1.59 -2.60
C MET A 134 -24.68 -2.35 -3.43
N VAL A 135 -25.64 -1.64 -4.03
CA VAL A 135 -26.65 -2.23 -4.92
C VAL A 135 -26.01 -2.90 -6.14
N GLN A 136 -25.06 -2.23 -6.80
CA GLN A 136 -24.42 -2.75 -8.01
C GLN A 136 -23.50 -3.94 -7.72
N MET A 137 -22.79 -3.93 -6.59
CA MET A 137 -21.97 -5.06 -6.16
C MET A 137 -22.86 -6.30 -5.95
N GLN A 138 -23.96 -6.18 -5.17
CA GLN A 138 -24.88 -7.30 -4.95
C GLN A 138 -25.53 -7.84 -6.23
N LYS A 139 -25.79 -6.99 -7.23
CA LYS A 139 -26.36 -7.41 -8.52
C LYS A 139 -25.35 -8.13 -9.40
N SER A 140 -24.08 -7.75 -9.32
CA SER A 140 -23.03 -8.18 -10.25
C SER A 140 -22.16 -9.32 -9.71
N GLY A 141 -22.37 -9.72 -8.45
CA GLY A 141 -21.51 -10.65 -7.70
C GLY A 141 -20.84 -9.93 -6.55
#